data_AF-A0A3D4PCB4-F1
#
_entry.id   AF-A0A3D4PCB4-F1
#
_cell.length_a   1.000
_cell.length_b   1.000
_cell.length_c   1.000
_cell.angle_alpha   90.00
_cell.angle_beta   90.00
_cell.angle_gamma   90.00
#
_symmetry.space_group_name_H-M   'P 1'
#
loop_
_entity.id
_entity.type
_entity.pdbx_description
1 polymer ?
#
loop_
_entity_poly.entity_id
_entity_poly.type
_entity_poly.pdbx_seq_one_letter_code
_entity_poly.pdbx_strand_id
1 'polypeptide(L)'
;MYSRFALFLSLMILVTLGSAQFASAQNSSVAPMVRLVDSGKMPEDRLPTILGLICKRGDAVDLRYVFDKAISTEEFSPKTQLITLELLANTTRDRKLKPEGDLTSLGKALETAISNENVAMQKQLIQLIGLWDIKELAGDLEKSLQNPKTPRSLTGSIITALADLGGKDAKQTIVSLTTPKHSKAVRAQAIEALAGIDLSLAAESAAKFLSEATPEDNLNNVIQPFLDRKSGPEALGSALANVEIQPDVAKLAIRTMLTSGRNEAVISDPLSKAAGLDTNMEPLTKEELAQLAQEVQQHGDAERGELIFRREELNCYKCHSIGKAGGNIGPDLSAVGGSSPIDYLANSLLLPSQAIKEAYKTLLIVDIDGLQHTGIVVDEDDDRIILRDAQGKEKTIAVDDIEFEKEGDSLMPAGLTKFLTDQEFLDLVRYISALGKDPGYTMSADPTVYRWRVYQNPPSKVTGELFDDDSVRNMLFEYAPEKWQPLYAFASGNISMQEAREKTGGNVIFLMADFEVTVAGHISIDLTSTEGMTIWIDDKRVSATDLKNLHVDQGQHRLLLRLDRAAYSKPELKAVIRKGENPAAEYTIQVGN
;
A
#
# COMPACT_ATOMS: atom_id res chain seq x y z
N MET A 1 25.27 68.65 -6.18
CA MET A 1 23.88 68.54 -6.69
C MET A 1 23.60 67.23 -7.45
N TYR A 2 24.61 66.46 -7.89
CA TYR A 2 24.41 65.21 -8.66
C TYR A 2 24.26 63.90 -7.85
N SER A 3 24.63 63.88 -6.56
CA SER A 3 24.61 62.63 -5.76
C SER A 3 23.25 62.29 -5.14
N ARG A 4 22.31 63.24 -5.07
CA ARG A 4 20.96 63.02 -4.49
C ARG A 4 19.91 62.55 -5.52
N PHE A 5 20.20 62.66 -6.83
CA PHE A 5 19.27 62.26 -7.88
C PHE A 5 19.38 60.75 -8.23
N ALA A 6 20.56 60.16 -8.05
CA ALA A 6 20.78 58.73 -8.31
C ALA A 6 20.11 57.81 -7.26
N LEU A 7 20.01 58.25 -6.00
CA LEU A 7 19.33 57.49 -4.95
C LEU A 7 17.81 57.44 -5.12
N PHE A 8 17.20 58.48 -5.72
CA PHE A 8 15.76 58.52 -5.94
C PHE A 8 15.31 57.65 -7.12
N LEU A 9 16.17 57.49 -8.14
CA LEU A 9 15.87 56.64 -9.31
C LEU A 9 16.01 55.14 -8.99
N SER A 10 16.94 54.78 -8.10
CA SER A 10 17.09 53.40 -7.61
C SER A 10 15.93 52.96 -6.70
N LEU A 11 15.36 53.89 -5.92
CA LEU A 11 14.22 53.59 -5.03
C LEU A 11 12.89 53.45 -5.79
N MET A 12 12.70 54.19 -6.90
CA MET A 12 11.50 54.03 -7.73
C MET A 12 11.49 52.73 -8.54
N ILE A 13 12.65 52.21 -8.96
CA ILE A 13 12.71 50.94 -9.73
C ILE A 13 12.45 49.72 -8.82
N LEU A 14 12.87 49.76 -7.55
CA LEU A 14 12.53 48.73 -6.56
C LEU A 14 11.06 48.74 -6.14
N VAL A 15 10.42 49.92 -6.08
CA VAL A 15 8.99 50.02 -5.75
C VAL A 15 8.11 49.59 -6.92
N THR A 16 8.52 49.80 -8.17
CA THR A 16 7.73 49.39 -9.34
C THR A 16 7.68 47.89 -9.58
N LEU A 17 8.75 47.14 -9.25
CA LEU A 17 8.79 45.68 -9.38
C LEU A 17 7.92 44.99 -8.31
N GLY A 18 7.95 45.48 -7.06
CA GLY A 18 7.06 44.99 -5.99
C GLY A 18 5.59 45.32 -6.22
N SER A 19 5.27 46.48 -6.81
CA SER A 19 3.87 46.86 -7.07
C SER A 19 3.21 46.12 -8.23
N ALA A 20 3.99 45.56 -9.16
CA ALA A 20 3.45 44.81 -10.29
C ALA A 20 2.97 43.40 -9.88
N GLN A 21 3.69 42.71 -8.99
CA GLN A 21 3.27 41.42 -8.42
C GLN A 21 2.09 41.56 -7.44
N PHE A 22 1.97 42.69 -6.74
CA PHE A 22 0.83 42.94 -5.85
C PHE A 22 -0.48 43.27 -6.60
N ALA A 23 -0.41 43.75 -7.86
CA ALA A 23 -1.59 44.15 -8.62
C ALA A 23 -2.35 42.95 -9.23
N SER A 24 -1.67 41.86 -9.58
CA SER A 24 -2.34 40.65 -10.14
C SER A 24 -3.06 39.82 -9.07
N ALA A 25 -2.58 39.83 -7.83
CA ALA A 25 -3.20 39.12 -6.70
C ALA A 25 -4.57 39.69 -6.25
N GLN A 26 -4.99 40.87 -6.74
CA GLN A 26 -6.25 41.50 -6.30
C GLN A 26 -7.52 40.94 -6.98
N ASN A 27 -7.41 40.25 -8.12
CA ASN A 27 -8.56 39.70 -8.86
C ASN A 27 -8.71 38.18 -8.74
N SER A 28 -7.88 37.52 -7.94
CA SER A 28 -7.98 36.07 -7.72
C SER A 28 -9.11 35.71 -6.74
N SER A 29 -9.74 34.56 -6.98
CA SER A 29 -10.77 33.99 -6.08
C SER A 29 -10.26 33.70 -4.67
N VAL A 30 -8.94 33.58 -4.49
CA VAL A 30 -8.28 33.33 -3.20
C VAL A 30 -7.63 34.56 -2.58
N ALA A 31 -7.79 35.74 -3.18
CA ALA A 31 -7.24 37.00 -2.67
C ALA A 31 -7.55 37.30 -1.18
N PRO A 32 -8.76 37.00 -0.63
CA PRO A 32 -9.00 37.14 0.80
C PRO A 32 -8.12 36.25 1.68
N MET A 33 -7.81 35.03 1.21
CA MET A 33 -6.97 34.07 1.93
C MET A 33 -5.50 34.51 1.90
N VAL A 34 -5.02 34.99 0.76
CA VAL A 34 -3.68 35.59 0.61
C VAL A 34 -3.50 36.74 1.61
N ARG A 35 -4.46 37.69 1.64
CA ARG A 35 -4.43 38.81 2.62
C ARG A 35 -4.46 38.33 4.07
N LEU A 36 -5.13 37.23 4.36
CA LEU A 36 -5.17 36.66 5.71
C LEU A 36 -3.81 36.10 6.12
N VAL A 37 -3.11 35.41 5.21
CA VAL A 37 -1.74 34.93 5.43
C VAL A 37 -0.79 36.11 5.67
N ASP A 38 -0.82 37.13 4.81
CA ASP A 38 0.04 38.32 4.94
C ASP A 38 -0.23 39.15 6.20
N SER A 39 -1.41 39.01 6.81
CA SER A 39 -1.72 39.72 8.05
C SER A 39 -0.82 39.31 9.22
N GLY A 40 -0.20 38.11 9.16
CA GLY A 40 0.60 37.54 10.24
C GLY A 40 -0.19 37.20 11.51
N LYS A 41 -1.52 37.36 11.50
CA LYS A 41 -2.39 37.15 12.68
C LYS A 41 -2.84 35.70 12.85
N MET A 42 -2.40 34.81 11.99
CA MET A 42 -2.84 33.42 11.98
C MET A 42 -1.99 32.56 12.91
N PRO A 43 -2.63 31.71 13.74
CA PRO A 43 -1.94 30.64 14.46
C PRO A 43 -1.17 29.72 13.49
N GLU A 44 0.03 29.30 13.88
CA GLU A 44 0.92 28.45 13.07
C GLU A 44 0.26 27.12 12.68
N ASP A 45 -0.54 26.53 13.56
CA ASP A 45 -1.29 25.29 13.33
C ASP A 45 -2.39 25.42 12.27
N ARG A 46 -2.92 26.63 12.05
CA ARG A 46 -3.98 26.90 11.06
C ARG A 46 -3.45 27.34 9.70
N LEU A 47 -2.19 27.74 9.65
CA LEU A 47 -1.57 28.27 8.44
C LEU A 47 -1.55 27.25 7.28
N PRO A 48 -1.19 25.96 7.48
CA PRO A 48 -1.25 24.95 6.43
C PRO A 48 -2.64 24.75 5.82
N THR A 49 -3.71 24.86 6.61
CA THR A 49 -5.09 24.70 6.11
C THR A 49 -5.44 25.80 5.10
N ILE A 50 -5.10 27.05 5.40
CA ILE A 50 -5.38 28.17 4.50
C ILE A 50 -4.48 28.09 3.25
N LEU A 51 -3.20 27.76 3.41
CA LEU A 51 -2.30 27.53 2.28
C LEU A 51 -2.81 26.40 1.38
N GLY A 52 -3.35 25.33 1.96
CA GLY A 52 -3.98 24.24 1.19
C GLY A 52 -5.20 24.69 0.40
N LEU A 53 -6.02 25.60 0.93
CA LEU A 53 -7.15 26.19 0.20
C LEU A 53 -6.70 27.10 -0.94
N ILE A 54 -5.63 27.89 -0.73
CA ILE A 54 -4.99 28.69 -1.78
C ILE A 54 -4.49 27.75 -2.88
N CYS A 55 -3.73 26.71 -2.53
CA CYS A 55 -3.23 25.70 -3.45
C CYS A 55 -4.36 25.00 -4.24
N LYS A 56 -5.49 24.70 -3.60
CA LYS A 56 -6.62 24.00 -4.24
C LYS A 56 -7.42 24.89 -5.21
N ARG A 57 -7.48 26.21 -4.99
CA ARG A 57 -8.38 27.12 -5.73
C ARG A 57 -7.69 28.24 -6.50
N GLY A 58 -6.45 28.58 -6.14
CA GLY A 58 -5.68 29.68 -6.74
C GLY A 58 -5.14 29.33 -8.12
N ASP A 59 -4.71 30.34 -8.86
CA ASP A 59 -4.05 30.19 -10.15
C ASP A 59 -2.51 30.13 -10.02
N ALA A 60 -1.77 30.13 -11.14
CA ALA A 60 -0.32 30.04 -11.13
C ALA A 60 0.37 31.22 -10.42
N VAL A 61 -0.26 32.39 -10.39
CA VAL A 61 0.20 33.59 -9.68
C VAL A 61 0.07 33.38 -8.17
N ASP A 62 -1.07 32.86 -7.73
CA ASP A 62 -1.29 32.53 -6.31
C ASP A 62 -0.32 31.44 -5.83
N LEU A 63 -0.05 30.44 -6.67
CA LEU A 63 0.93 29.40 -6.37
C LEU A 63 2.36 29.97 -6.28
N ARG A 64 2.67 31.00 -7.08
CA ARG A 64 3.95 31.71 -6.98
C ARG A 64 4.11 32.40 -5.63
N TYR A 65 3.07 33.07 -5.15
CA TYR A 65 3.07 33.64 -3.80
C TYR A 65 3.32 32.58 -2.71
N VAL A 66 2.63 31.44 -2.79
CA VAL A 66 2.82 30.34 -1.82
C VAL A 66 4.24 29.77 -1.89
N PHE A 67 4.77 29.59 -3.10
CA PHE A 67 6.13 29.10 -3.33
C PHE A 67 7.19 30.04 -2.74
N ASP A 68 7.12 31.33 -3.03
CA ASP A 68 8.10 32.32 -2.56
C ASP A 68 8.17 32.35 -1.02
N LYS A 69 7.01 32.23 -0.33
CA LYS A 69 7.00 32.10 1.13
C LYS A 69 7.56 30.77 1.62
N ALA A 70 7.25 29.67 0.93
CA ALA A 70 7.68 28.32 1.33
C ALA A 70 9.20 28.13 1.29
N ILE A 71 9.89 28.77 0.34
CA ILE A 71 11.35 28.69 0.20
C ILE A 71 12.10 29.74 1.06
N SER A 72 11.37 30.69 1.66
CA SER A 72 11.95 31.70 2.55
C SER A 72 12.12 31.16 3.97
N THR A 73 13.33 31.27 4.53
CA THR A 73 13.64 30.83 5.90
C THR A 73 13.15 31.77 6.99
N GLU A 74 12.67 32.96 6.62
CA GLU A 74 12.21 33.98 7.58
C GLU A 74 10.68 33.96 7.76
N GLU A 75 9.94 33.42 6.78
CA GLU A 75 8.49 33.52 6.76
C GLU A 75 7.79 32.35 7.45
N PHE A 76 8.25 31.12 7.21
CA PHE A 76 7.63 29.91 7.71
C PHE A 76 8.59 29.09 8.57
N SER A 77 8.04 28.44 9.60
CA SER A 77 8.79 27.43 10.36
C SER A 77 9.16 26.24 9.47
N PRO A 78 10.22 25.48 9.79
CA PRO A 78 10.63 24.32 8.98
C PRO A 78 9.51 23.29 8.74
N LYS A 79 8.63 23.10 9.72
CA LYS A 79 7.45 22.23 9.60
C LYS A 79 6.45 22.79 8.57
N THR A 80 6.16 24.09 8.66
CA THR A 80 5.23 24.76 7.74
C THR A 80 5.78 24.80 6.32
N GLN A 81 7.08 25.03 6.14
CA GLN A 81 7.75 24.97 4.83
C GLN A 81 7.54 23.61 4.17
N LEU A 82 7.83 22.51 4.88
CA LEU A 82 7.66 21.16 4.36
C LEU A 82 6.23 20.88 3.90
N ILE A 83 5.24 21.16 4.76
CA ILE A 83 3.83 20.96 4.44
C ILE A 83 3.42 21.81 3.23
N THR A 84 3.91 23.05 3.15
CA THR A 84 3.56 23.96 2.05
C THR A 84 4.14 23.49 0.71
N LEU A 85 5.40 23.03 0.71
CA LEU A 85 6.03 22.46 -0.49
C LEU A 85 5.33 21.15 -0.92
N GLU A 86 4.84 20.35 0.02
CA GLU A 86 4.03 19.17 -0.27
C GLU A 86 2.67 19.53 -0.89
N LEU A 87 1.99 20.56 -0.37
CA LEU A 87 0.76 21.09 -0.95
C LEU A 87 0.96 21.56 -2.39
N LEU A 88 2.08 22.22 -2.68
CA LEU A 88 2.44 22.64 -4.04
C LEU A 88 2.68 21.44 -4.97
N ALA A 89 3.36 20.39 -4.48
CA ALA A 89 3.56 19.16 -5.24
C ALA A 89 2.22 18.48 -5.56
N ASN A 90 1.32 18.35 -4.58
CA ASN A 90 0.00 17.75 -4.78
C ASN A 90 -0.85 18.58 -5.75
N THR A 91 -0.81 19.91 -5.63
CA THR A 91 -1.47 20.81 -6.59
C THR A 91 -0.99 20.58 -8.02
N THR A 92 0.31 20.36 -8.20
CA THR A 92 0.87 20.09 -9.52
C THR A 92 0.36 18.76 -10.08
N ARG A 93 0.20 17.73 -9.24
CA ARG A 93 -0.35 16.43 -9.67
C ARG A 93 -1.84 16.51 -9.99
N ASP A 94 -2.60 17.09 -9.08
CA ASP A 94 -4.06 17.08 -9.11
C ASP A 94 -4.62 18.07 -10.12
N ARG A 95 -3.95 19.21 -10.32
CA ARG A 95 -4.44 20.32 -11.16
C ARG A 95 -3.55 20.61 -12.37
N LYS A 96 -2.46 19.86 -12.54
CA LYS A 96 -1.45 20.09 -13.59
C LYS A 96 -0.96 21.56 -13.65
N LEU A 97 -0.94 22.22 -12.49
CA LEU A 97 -0.62 23.64 -12.34
C LEU A 97 0.59 23.83 -11.44
N LYS A 98 1.55 24.67 -11.86
CA LYS A 98 2.75 25.02 -11.10
C LYS A 98 2.88 26.53 -10.90
N PRO A 99 3.68 26.99 -9.92
CA PRO A 99 4.00 28.40 -9.77
C PRO A 99 4.51 29.05 -11.06
N GLU A 100 4.09 30.29 -11.32
CA GLU A 100 4.58 31.04 -12.48
C GLU A 100 6.02 31.59 -12.28
N GLY A 101 6.67 31.92 -13.41
CA GLY A 101 7.98 32.56 -13.42
C GLY A 101 9.16 31.60 -13.20
N ASP A 102 10.31 32.17 -12.82
CA ASP A 102 11.56 31.43 -12.60
C ASP A 102 11.55 30.72 -11.23
N LEU A 103 11.78 29.40 -11.25
CA LEU A 103 11.77 28.50 -10.09
C LEU A 103 13.16 27.96 -9.73
N THR A 104 14.22 28.44 -10.40
CA THR A 104 15.61 28.03 -10.14
C THR A 104 16.09 28.36 -8.73
N SER A 105 15.37 29.23 -8.00
CA SER A 105 15.58 29.49 -6.57
C SER A 105 15.50 28.23 -5.70
N LEU A 106 14.85 27.16 -6.18
CA LEU A 106 14.89 25.83 -5.55
C LEU A 106 16.32 25.28 -5.40
N GLY A 107 17.23 25.59 -6.32
CA GLY A 107 18.64 25.16 -6.22
C GLY A 107 19.31 25.72 -4.97
N LYS A 108 19.13 27.02 -4.71
CA LYS A 108 19.67 27.68 -3.51
C LYS A 108 19.01 27.16 -2.22
N ALA A 109 17.70 26.89 -2.25
CA ALA A 109 17.01 26.27 -1.13
C ALA A 109 17.56 24.86 -0.85
N LEU A 110 17.86 24.09 -1.90
CA LEU A 110 18.45 22.75 -1.79
C LEU A 110 19.86 22.81 -1.20
N GLU A 111 20.71 23.72 -1.66
CA GLU A 111 22.05 23.96 -1.09
C GLU A 111 21.99 24.31 0.41
N THR A 112 21.01 25.13 0.79
CA THR A 112 20.77 25.49 2.19
C THR A 112 20.34 24.27 3.01
N ALA A 113 19.43 23.45 2.46
CA ALA A 113 18.98 22.21 3.11
C ALA A 113 20.09 21.17 3.23
N ILE A 114 21.01 21.11 2.26
CA ILE A 114 22.24 20.29 2.32
C ILE A 114 23.14 20.77 3.45
N SER A 115 23.39 22.09 3.52
CA SER A 115 24.26 22.70 4.53
C SER A 115 23.73 22.49 5.96
N ASN A 116 22.41 22.46 6.13
CA ASN A 116 21.73 22.25 7.40
C ASN A 116 21.45 20.77 7.71
N GLU A 117 21.93 19.84 6.88
CA GLU A 117 21.68 18.39 7.01
C GLU A 117 20.18 18.02 7.11
N ASN A 118 19.29 18.85 6.56
CA ASN A 118 17.85 18.65 6.61
C ASN A 118 17.38 17.73 5.48
N VAL A 119 17.47 16.41 5.73
CA VAL A 119 17.13 15.37 4.74
C VAL A 119 15.68 15.45 4.25
N ALA A 120 14.72 15.76 5.14
CA ALA A 120 13.31 15.88 4.77
C ALA A 120 13.09 17.02 3.77
N MET A 121 13.73 18.18 4.01
CA MET A 121 13.66 19.32 3.11
C MET A 121 14.36 19.04 1.78
N GLN A 122 15.55 18.43 1.81
CA GLN A 122 16.26 18.02 0.59
C GLN A 122 15.36 17.13 -0.29
N LYS A 123 14.73 16.11 0.30
CA LYS A 123 13.82 15.21 -0.41
C LYS A 123 12.68 15.97 -1.10
N GLN A 124 12.01 16.86 -0.38
CA GLN A 124 10.87 17.62 -0.89
C GLN A 124 11.26 18.56 -2.04
N LEU A 125 12.41 19.24 -1.90
CA LEU A 125 12.92 20.15 -2.93
C LEU A 125 13.33 19.39 -4.20
N ILE A 126 14.04 18.25 -4.06
CA ILE A 126 14.42 17.38 -5.19
C ILE A 126 13.19 16.91 -5.96
N GLN A 127 12.13 16.51 -5.24
CA GLN A 127 10.87 16.09 -5.85
C GLN A 127 10.22 17.20 -6.69
N LEU A 128 10.21 18.44 -6.18
CA LEU A 128 9.68 19.59 -6.93
C LEU A 128 10.53 19.94 -8.16
N ILE A 129 11.86 19.81 -8.07
CA ILE A 129 12.76 20.04 -9.20
C ILE A 129 12.39 19.11 -10.38
N GLY A 130 12.18 17.82 -10.10
CA GLY A 130 11.71 16.86 -11.11
C GLY A 130 10.31 17.18 -11.62
N LEU A 131 9.35 17.31 -10.69
CA LEU A 131 7.93 17.52 -11.01
C LEU A 131 7.66 18.80 -11.82
N TRP A 132 8.50 19.83 -11.67
CA TRP A 132 8.36 21.10 -12.39
C TRP A 132 9.26 21.22 -13.63
N ASP A 133 10.01 20.16 -13.96
CA ASP A 133 10.93 20.09 -15.10
C ASP A 133 11.96 21.24 -15.12
N ILE A 134 12.66 21.47 -13.99
CA ILE A 134 13.66 22.55 -13.86
C ILE A 134 15.03 22.08 -14.34
N LYS A 135 15.22 22.10 -15.67
CA LYS A 135 16.40 21.54 -16.36
C LYS A 135 17.73 22.16 -15.94
N GLU A 136 17.71 23.42 -15.52
CA GLU A 136 18.90 24.13 -15.04
C GLU A 136 19.55 23.44 -13.83
N LEU A 137 18.78 22.68 -13.04
CA LEU A 137 19.24 22.02 -11.83
C LEU A 137 19.61 20.54 -12.03
N ALA A 138 19.45 20.00 -13.24
CA ALA A 138 19.76 18.60 -13.55
C ALA A 138 21.23 18.25 -13.23
N GLY A 139 22.16 19.11 -13.64
CA GLY A 139 23.59 18.90 -13.40
C GLY A 139 23.98 18.92 -11.92
N ASP A 140 23.22 19.61 -11.06
CA ASP A 140 23.48 19.62 -9.62
C ASP A 140 22.96 18.34 -8.95
N LEU A 141 21.82 17.83 -9.41
CA LEU A 141 21.31 16.50 -9.00
C LEU A 141 22.27 15.37 -9.39
N GLU A 142 22.84 15.41 -10.60
CA GLU A 142 23.84 14.44 -11.06
C GLU A 142 25.10 14.46 -10.18
N LYS A 143 25.61 15.65 -9.84
CA LYS A 143 26.75 15.80 -8.92
C LYS A 143 26.41 15.26 -7.53
N SER A 144 25.19 15.46 -7.05
CA SER A 144 24.76 14.93 -5.75
C SER A 144 24.80 13.40 -5.69
N LEU A 145 24.50 12.69 -6.79
CA LEU A 145 24.64 11.22 -6.82
C LEU A 145 26.09 10.74 -6.74
N GLN A 146 27.03 11.55 -7.24
CA GLN A 146 28.47 11.25 -7.20
C GLN A 146 29.10 11.62 -5.86
N ASN A 147 28.44 12.44 -5.04
CA ASN A 147 28.95 12.91 -3.77
C ASN A 147 28.76 11.84 -2.67
N PRO A 148 29.84 11.31 -2.06
CA PRO A 148 29.75 10.28 -1.01
C PRO A 148 29.08 10.78 0.28
N LYS A 149 28.91 12.10 0.46
CA LYS A 149 28.20 12.68 1.61
C LYS A 149 26.69 12.72 1.44
N THR A 150 26.16 12.49 0.24
CA THR A 150 24.72 12.52 -0.01
C THR A 150 24.04 11.37 0.77
N PRO A 151 23.05 11.66 1.62
CA PRO A 151 22.30 10.63 2.33
C PRO A 151 21.73 9.58 1.36
N ARG A 152 21.96 8.29 1.64
CA ARG A 152 21.46 7.18 0.82
C ARG A 152 19.92 7.17 0.68
N SER A 153 19.21 7.73 1.65
CA SER A 153 17.76 7.88 1.61
C SER A 153 17.26 8.83 0.50
N LEU A 154 18.13 9.69 -0.03
CA LEU A 154 17.79 10.63 -1.11
C LEU A 154 18.05 10.07 -2.50
N THR A 155 18.82 8.99 -2.63
CA THR A 155 19.23 8.43 -3.92
C THR A 155 18.03 8.16 -4.82
N GLY A 156 16.97 7.52 -4.31
CA GLY A 156 15.75 7.28 -5.07
C GLY A 156 15.08 8.55 -5.57
N SER A 157 14.93 9.57 -4.70
CA SER A 157 14.31 10.85 -5.09
C SER A 157 15.11 11.59 -6.15
N ILE A 158 16.45 11.52 -6.10
CA ILE A 158 17.31 12.14 -7.12
C ILE A 158 17.17 11.39 -8.46
N ILE A 159 17.18 10.06 -8.43
CA ILE A 159 17.00 9.23 -9.63
C ILE A 159 15.65 9.52 -10.30
N THR A 160 14.56 9.58 -9.53
CA THR A 160 13.23 9.95 -10.04
C THR A 160 13.23 11.35 -10.64
N ALA A 161 13.78 12.34 -9.92
CA ALA A 161 13.81 13.72 -10.43
C ALA A 161 14.62 13.84 -11.74
N LEU A 162 15.74 13.12 -11.86
CA LEU A 162 16.50 13.06 -13.12
C LEU A 162 15.71 12.40 -14.25
N ALA A 163 14.86 11.42 -13.94
CA ALA A 163 13.99 10.80 -14.93
C ALA A 163 12.93 11.76 -15.44
N ASP A 164 12.29 12.51 -14.52
CA ASP A 164 11.29 13.52 -14.84
C ASP A 164 11.87 14.66 -15.70
N LEU A 165 13.09 15.12 -15.38
CA LEU A 165 13.81 16.14 -16.14
C LEU A 165 14.21 15.66 -17.55
N GLY A 166 14.43 14.34 -17.69
CA GLY A 166 14.86 13.72 -18.93
C GLY A 166 16.19 14.26 -19.47
N GLY A 167 16.38 14.11 -20.78
CA GLY A 167 17.62 14.50 -21.46
C GLY A 167 18.67 13.39 -21.52
N LYS A 168 19.65 13.58 -22.42
CA LYS A 168 20.63 12.55 -22.74
C LYS A 168 21.56 12.24 -21.55
N ASP A 169 21.97 13.26 -20.81
CA ASP A 169 22.92 13.12 -19.70
C ASP A 169 22.26 12.46 -18.49
N ALA A 170 21.03 12.86 -18.15
CA ALA A 170 20.24 12.21 -17.10
C ALA A 170 19.99 10.73 -17.41
N LYS A 171 19.58 10.41 -18.67
CA LYS A 171 19.43 9.03 -19.12
C LYS A 171 20.74 8.25 -18.98
N GLN A 172 21.86 8.80 -19.42
CA GLN A 172 23.16 8.13 -19.31
C GLN A 172 23.58 7.89 -17.86
N THR A 173 23.28 8.86 -16.98
CA THR A 173 23.50 8.73 -15.53
C THR A 173 22.66 7.59 -14.96
N ILE A 174 21.35 7.55 -15.24
CA ILE A 174 20.45 6.49 -14.78
C ILE A 174 20.88 5.11 -15.29
N VAL A 175 21.24 4.98 -16.58
CA VAL A 175 21.78 3.73 -17.15
C VAL A 175 23.04 3.27 -16.42
N SER A 176 23.93 4.17 -16.01
CA SER A 176 25.13 3.79 -15.26
C SER A 176 24.81 3.18 -13.89
N LEU A 177 23.71 3.60 -13.27
CA LEU A 177 23.26 3.14 -11.95
C LEU A 177 22.61 1.76 -11.97
N THR A 178 22.18 1.25 -13.13
CA THR A 178 21.63 -0.11 -13.26
C THR A 178 22.71 -1.20 -13.22
N THR A 179 23.98 -0.81 -13.31
CA THR A 179 25.12 -1.73 -13.41
C THR A 179 25.48 -2.39 -12.06
N PRO A 180 26.12 -3.58 -12.06
CA PRO A 180 26.52 -4.29 -10.84
C PRO A 180 27.53 -3.57 -9.93
N LYS A 181 28.00 -2.36 -10.32
CA LYS A 181 28.85 -1.51 -9.47
C LYS A 181 28.08 -0.90 -8.30
N HIS A 182 26.75 -0.84 -8.41
CA HIS A 182 25.86 -0.26 -7.40
C HIS A 182 25.11 -1.35 -6.64
N SER A 183 24.58 -0.99 -5.46
CA SER A 183 23.77 -1.91 -4.67
C SER A 183 22.48 -2.28 -5.42
N LYS A 184 21.93 -3.47 -5.15
CA LYS A 184 20.69 -3.94 -5.77
C LYS A 184 19.52 -2.95 -5.57
N ALA A 185 19.43 -2.31 -4.40
CA ALA A 185 18.42 -1.29 -4.14
C ALA A 185 18.53 -0.07 -5.09
N VAL A 186 19.74 0.43 -5.34
CA VAL A 186 19.97 1.55 -6.27
C VAL A 186 19.69 1.13 -7.71
N ARG A 187 20.11 -0.09 -8.08
CA ARG A 187 19.84 -0.66 -9.41
C ARG A 187 18.33 -0.77 -9.68
N ALA A 188 17.55 -1.25 -8.72
CA ALA A 188 16.10 -1.35 -8.85
C ALA A 188 15.44 0.02 -9.05
N GLN A 189 15.82 1.03 -8.26
CA GLN A 189 15.34 2.41 -8.42
C GLN A 189 15.72 3.00 -9.79
N ALA A 190 16.94 2.73 -10.26
CA ALA A 190 17.38 3.16 -11.58
C ALA A 190 16.62 2.47 -12.71
N ILE A 191 16.29 1.18 -12.56
CA ILE A 191 15.46 0.42 -13.53
C ILE A 191 14.05 1.01 -13.59
N GLU A 192 13.42 1.28 -12.43
CA GLU A 192 12.09 1.89 -12.35
C GLU A 192 12.03 3.25 -13.06
N ALA A 193 13.03 4.10 -12.81
CA ALA A 193 13.18 5.38 -13.48
C ALA A 193 13.44 5.24 -14.98
N LEU A 194 14.34 4.33 -15.36
CA LEU A 194 14.66 4.07 -16.77
C LEU A 194 13.46 3.54 -17.54
N ALA A 195 12.56 2.77 -16.91
CA ALA A 195 11.35 2.27 -17.56
C ALA A 195 10.40 3.40 -18.02
N GLY A 196 10.47 4.59 -17.39
CA GLY A 196 9.76 5.79 -17.84
C GLY A 196 10.43 6.55 -19.00
N ILE A 197 11.70 6.24 -19.31
CA ILE A 197 12.52 6.97 -20.30
C ILE A 197 12.82 6.10 -21.53
N ASP A 198 13.25 4.87 -21.30
CA ASP A 198 13.64 3.89 -22.31
C ASP A 198 13.33 2.47 -21.80
N LEU A 199 12.15 2.00 -22.18
CA LEU A 199 11.60 0.73 -21.74
C LEU A 199 12.47 -0.46 -22.17
N SER A 200 13.14 -0.38 -23.32
CA SER A 200 14.01 -1.45 -23.83
C SER A 200 15.26 -1.59 -22.96
N LEU A 201 15.97 -0.48 -22.70
CA LEU A 201 17.15 -0.49 -21.84
C LEU A 201 16.82 -0.84 -20.39
N ALA A 202 15.65 -0.41 -19.92
CA ALA A 202 15.14 -0.81 -18.61
C ALA A 202 14.93 -2.33 -18.56
N ALA A 203 14.26 -2.92 -19.56
CA ALA A 203 13.96 -4.35 -19.62
C ALA A 203 15.24 -5.19 -19.65
N GLU A 204 16.23 -4.80 -20.46
CA GLU A 204 17.55 -5.45 -20.47
C GLU A 204 18.24 -5.38 -19.10
N SER A 205 18.17 -4.22 -18.44
CA SER A 205 18.73 -4.03 -17.10
C SER A 205 18.00 -4.86 -16.04
N ALA A 206 16.67 -4.98 -16.15
CA ALA A 206 15.82 -5.78 -15.28
C ALA A 206 16.09 -7.28 -15.45
N ALA A 207 16.15 -7.78 -16.68
CA ALA A 207 16.49 -9.17 -16.98
C ALA A 207 17.87 -9.53 -16.43
N LYS A 208 18.86 -8.65 -16.62
CA LYS A 208 20.19 -8.82 -16.02
C LYS A 208 20.14 -8.81 -14.49
N PHE A 209 19.38 -7.90 -13.88
CA PHE A 209 19.18 -7.90 -12.43
C PHE A 209 18.63 -9.24 -11.94
N LEU A 210 17.59 -9.75 -12.59
CA LEU A 210 16.94 -11.02 -12.24
C LEU A 210 17.88 -12.23 -12.42
N SER A 211 18.77 -12.21 -13.41
CA SER A 211 19.80 -13.26 -13.57
C SER A 211 20.83 -13.31 -12.44
N GLU A 212 21.05 -12.18 -11.75
CA GLU A 212 22.00 -12.02 -10.64
C GLU A 212 21.31 -12.00 -9.26
N ALA A 213 19.98 -12.10 -9.23
CA ALA A 213 19.19 -12.02 -8.02
C ALA A 213 19.28 -13.32 -7.21
N THR A 214 18.95 -13.21 -5.93
CA THR A 214 18.80 -14.32 -4.99
C THR A 214 17.39 -14.29 -4.39
N PRO A 215 16.92 -15.38 -3.77
CA PRO A 215 15.59 -15.42 -3.18
C PRO A 215 15.30 -14.36 -2.09
N GLU A 216 16.34 -13.76 -1.51
CA GLU A 216 16.24 -12.70 -0.51
C GLU A 216 16.02 -11.31 -1.11
N ASP A 217 16.17 -11.15 -2.43
CA ASP A 217 15.98 -9.87 -3.09
C ASP A 217 14.50 -9.52 -3.29
N ASN A 218 14.17 -8.23 -3.15
CA ASN A 218 12.84 -7.73 -3.47
C ASN A 218 12.69 -7.52 -4.98
N LEU A 219 12.07 -8.50 -5.65
CA LEU A 219 11.85 -8.48 -7.11
C LEU A 219 10.72 -7.53 -7.54
N ASN A 220 9.84 -7.13 -6.62
CA ASN A 220 8.70 -6.26 -6.92
C ASN A 220 9.14 -4.92 -7.54
N ASN A 221 10.20 -4.32 -6.98
CA ASN A 221 10.72 -3.04 -7.45
C ASN A 221 11.38 -3.11 -8.84
N VAL A 222 11.57 -4.31 -9.38
CA VAL A 222 12.16 -4.54 -10.71
C VAL A 222 11.11 -4.97 -11.72
N ILE A 223 10.10 -5.74 -11.30
CA ILE A 223 9.06 -6.28 -12.20
C ILE A 223 7.88 -5.31 -12.34
N GLN A 224 7.40 -4.74 -11.22
CA GLN A 224 6.22 -3.86 -11.20
C GLN A 224 6.31 -2.67 -12.16
N PRO A 225 7.47 -1.99 -12.34
CA PRO A 225 7.58 -0.87 -13.27
C PRO A 225 7.24 -1.20 -14.74
N PHE A 226 7.34 -2.47 -15.12
CA PHE A 226 6.97 -2.94 -16.46
C PHE A 226 5.50 -3.31 -16.54
N LEU A 227 4.94 -3.91 -15.49
CA LEU A 227 3.52 -4.23 -15.42
C LEU A 227 2.67 -2.95 -15.45
N ASP A 228 3.15 -1.88 -14.82
CA ASP A 228 2.45 -0.59 -14.76
C ASP A 228 2.52 0.21 -16.06
N ARG A 229 3.20 -0.26 -17.11
CA ARG A 229 3.44 0.53 -18.34
C ARG A 229 2.98 -0.18 -19.60
N LYS A 230 2.41 0.60 -20.51
CA LYS A 230 2.10 0.14 -21.86
C LYS A 230 3.35 -0.41 -22.54
N SER A 231 3.23 -1.59 -23.14
CA SER A 231 4.34 -2.33 -23.78
C SER A 231 5.46 -2.80 -22.84
N GLY A 232 5.30 -2.60 -21.52
CA GLY A 232 6.29 -3.01 -20.53
C GLY A 232 6.40 -4.52 -20.38
N PRO A 233 5.28 -5.28 -20.33
CA PRO A 233 5.34 -6.72 -20.25
C PRO A 233 6.02 -7.38 -21.46
N GLU A 234 5.76 -6.89 -22.67
CA GLU A 234 6.39 -7.38 -23.88
C GLU A 234 7.90 -7.08 -23.90
N ALA A 235 8.30 -5.89 -23.44
CA ALA A 235 9.70 -5.52 -23.32
C ALA A 235 10.43 -6.42 -22.30
N LEU A 236 9.87 -6.57 -21.09
CA LEU A 236 10.45 -7.40 -20.05
C LEU A 236 10.49 -8.88 -20.47
N GLY A 237 9.38 -9.42 -20.98
CA GLY A 237 9.30 -10.80 -21.47
C GLY A 237 10.34 -11.12 -22.54
N SER A 238 10.52 -10.22 -23.50
CA SER A 238 11.54 -10.35 -24.55
C SER A 238 12.96 -10.33 -23.97
N ALA A 239 13.22 -9.48 -22.98
CA ALA A 239 14.53 -9.43 -22.32
C ALA A 239 14.81 -10.69 -21.46
N LEU A 240 13.79 -11.20 -20.76
CA LEU A 240 13.87 -12.41 -19.94
C LEU A 240 14.22 -13.65 -20.76
N ALA A 241 13.74 -13.74 -22.02
CA ALA A 241 14.07 -14.84 -22.92
C ALA A 241 15.57 -14.95 -23.26
N ASN A 242 16.34 -13.88 -23.01
CA ASN A 242 17.77 -13.80 -23.35
C ASN A 242 18.71 -14.00 -22.15
N VAL A 243 18.19 -14.31 -20.97
CA VAL A 243 18.98 -14.51 -19.74
C VAL A 243 18.65 -15.83 -19.06
N GLU A 244 19.63 -16.41 -18.38
CA GLU A 244 19.39 -17.55 -17.49
C GLU A 244 19.04 -17.03 -16.09
N ILE A 245 17.96 -17.54 -15.51
CA ILE A 245 17.48 -17.17 -14.18
C ILE A 245 17.44 -18.42 -13.31
N GLN A 246 17.89 -18.29 -12.07
CA GLN A 246 17.83 -19.41 -11.12
C GLN A 246 16.38 -19.84 -10.89
N PRO A 247 16.08 -21.16 -10.81
CA PRO A 247 14.71 -21.65 -10.72
C PRO A 247 13.89 -21.02 -9.58
N ASP A 248 14.47 -20.82 -8.40
CA ASP A 248 13.74 -20.25 -7.26
C ASP A 248 13.50 -18.74 -7.42
N VAL A 249 14.43 -18.01 -8.04
CA VAL A 249 14.22 -16.60 -8.42
C VAL A 249 13.13 -16.50 -9.48
N ALA A 250 13.09 -17.41 -10.44
CA ALA A 250 12.05 -17.45 -11.46
C ALA A 250 10.66 -17.72 -10.86
N LYS A 251 10.55 -18.66 -9.90
CA LYS A 251 9.31 -18.90 -9.14
C LYS A 251 8.87 -17.65 -8.37
N LEU A 252 9.82 -16.95 -7.73
CA LEU A 252 9.54 -15.70 -7.03
C LEU A 252 9.10 -14.59 -7.98
N ALA A 253 9.73 -14.46 -9.15
CA ALA A 253 9.35 -13.49 -10.17
C ALA A 253 7.93 -13.73 -10.70
N ILE A 254 7.56 -15.00 -10.95
CA ILE A 254 6.19 -15.39 -11.29
C ILE A 254 5.24 -14.98 -10.16
N ARG A 255 5.57 -15.32 -8.91
CA ARG A 255 4.75 -14.96 -7.75
C ARG A 255 4.58 -13.45 -7.60
N THR A 256 5.65 -12.67 -7.81
CA THR A 256 5.60 -11.21 -7.78
C THR A 256 4.63 -10.69 -8.83
N MET A 257 4.69 -11.19 -10.07
CA MET A 257 3.72 -10.82 -11.11
C MET A 257 2.28 -11.21 -10.71
N LEU A 258 2.08 -12.46 -10.28
CA LEU A 258 0.74 -12.96 -9.91
C LEU A 258 0.12 -12.16 -8.76
N THR A 259 0.91 -11.80 -7.75
CA THR A 259 0.42 -11.02 -6.59
C THR A 259 0.11 -9.56 -6.90
N SER A 260 0.54 -9.06 -8.07
CA SER A 260 0.09 -7.78 -8.63
C SER A 260 -1.28 -7.85 -9.30
N GLY A 261 -1.89 -9.04 -9.41
CA GLY A 261 -3.14 -9.27 -10.14
C GLY A 261 -2.95 -9.40 -11.65
N ARG A 262 -1.73 -9.68 -12.11
CA ARG A 262 -1.35 -9.75 -13.53
C ARG A 262 -0.87 -11.15 -13.87
N ASN A 263 -1.19 -11.63 -15.07
CA ASN A 263 -0.74 -12.94 -15.56
C ASN A 263 -0.45 -12.88 -17.07
N GLU A 264 0.63 -12.21 -17.44
CA GLU A 264 0.99 -12.06 -18.85
C GLU A 264 1.88 -13.19 -19.34
N ALA A 265 1.38 -13.96 -20.31
CA ALA A 265 2.09 -15.10 -20.91
C ALA A 265 3.52 -14.74 -21.34
N VAL A 266 3.70 -13.55 -21.93
CA VAL A 266 5.00 -13.06 -22.40
C VAL A 266 6.05 -12.96 -21.30
N ILE A 267 5.65 -12.78 -20.03
CA ILE A 267 6.53 -12.81 -18.85
C ILE A 267 6.52 -14.20 -18.20
N SER A 268 5.34 -14.81 -18.01
CA SER A 268 5.25 -16.08 -17.28
C SER A 268 5.96 -17.21 -18.02
N ASP A 269 5.85 -17.31 -19.34
CA ASP A 269 6.39 -18.41 -20.12
C ASP A 269 7.92 -18.56 -19.99
N PRO A 270 8.74 -17.50 -20.21
CA PRO A 270 10.18 -17.60 -20.01
C PRO A 270 10.56 -17.90 -18.54
N LEU A 271 9.84 -17.32 -17.57
CA LEU A 271 10.10 -17.58 -16.15
C LEU A 271 9.73 -19.02 -15.76
N SER A 272 8.63 -19.55 -16.29
CA SER A 272 8.16 -20.89 -15.97
C SER A 272 9.06 -21.94 -16.57
N LYS A 273 9.56 -21.70 -17.79
CA LYS A 273 10.64 -22.51 -18.36
C LYS A 273 11.89 -22.49 -17.47
N ALA A 274 12.31 -21.33 -16.95
CA ALA A 274 13.44 -21.23 -16.03
C ALA A 274 13.17 -21.89 -14.67
N ALA A 275 11.93 -21.85 -14.19
CA ALA A 275 11.48 -22.47 -12.95
C ALA A 275 11.28 -23.99 -13.05
N GLY A 276 11.28 -24.56 -14.26
CA GLY A 276 10.91 -25.95 -14.52
C GLY A 276 9.43 -26.24 -14.28
N LEU A 277 8.57 -25.24 -14.44
CA LEU A 277 7.12 -25.34 -14.27
C LEU A 277 6.43 -25.42 -15.64
N ASP A 278 5.52 -26.37 -15.80
CA ASP A 278 4.58 -26.33 -16.92
C ASP A 278 3.49 -25.29 -16.62
N THR A 279 3.32 -24.32 -17.51
CA THR A 279 2.36 -23.24 -17.33
C THR A 279 1.15 -23.29 -18.24
N ASN A 280 1.15 -24.17 -19.23
CA ASN A 280 0.00 -24.33 -20.10
C ASN A 280 -0.94 -25.34 -19.48
N MET A 281 -1.88 -24.86 -18.67
CA MET A 281 -3.00 -25.69 -18.24
C MET A 281 -4.13 -25.53 -19.25
N GLU A 282 -4.28 -26.53 -20.10
CA GLU A 282 -5.46 -26.63 -20.94
C GLU A 282 -6.72 -26.73 -20.07
N PRO A 283 -7.83 -26.10 -20.48
CA PRO A 283 -9.11 -26.27 -19.81
C PRO A 283 -9.48 -27.75 -19.67
N LEU A 284 -9.76 -28.17 -18.43
CA LEU A 284 -10.29 -29.50 -18.17
C LEU A 284 -11.67 -29.64 -18.83
N THR A 285 -11.92 -30.80 -19.42
CA THR A 285 -13.24 -31.19 -19.91
C THR A 285 -14.23 -31.33 -18.74
N LYS A 286 -15.53 -31.36 -19.06
CA LYS A 286 -16.57 -31.55 -18.03
C LYS A 286 -16.41 -32.88 -17.30
N GLU A 287 -16.00 -33.91 -18.04
CA GLU A 287 -15.76 -35.26 -17.51
C GLU A 287 -14.56 -35.27 -16.56
N GLU A 288 -13.45 -34.61 -16.92
CA GLU A 288 -12.26 -34.48 -16.07
C GLU A 288 -12.55 -33.65 -14.81
N LEU A 289 -13.31 -32.55 -14.93
CA LEU A 289 -13.76 -31.78 -13.77
C LEU A 289 -14.66 -32.59 -12.83
N ALA A 290 -15.56 -33.39 -13.39
CA ALA A 290 -16.41 -34.28 -12.59
C ALA A 290 -15.59 -35.36 -11.87
N GLN A 291 -14.55 -35.90 -12.52
CA GLN A 291 -13.63 -36.84 -11.89
C GLN A 291 -12.84 -36.16 -10.77
N LEU A 292 -12.25 -35.00 -11.04
CA LEU A 292 -11.52 -34.21 -10.04
C LEU A 292 -12.41 -33.88 -8.83
N ALA A 293 -13.68 -33.52 -9.06
CA ALA A 293 -14.64 -33.29 -7.98
C ALA A 293 -14.90 -34.55 -7.12
N GLN A 294 -14.86 -35.74 -7.71
CA GLN A 294 -14.94 -37.00 -6.95
C GLN A 294 -13.66 -37.25 -6.15
N GLU A 295 -12.49 -37.00 -6.75
CA GLU A 295 -11.20 -37.15 -6.07
C GLU A 295 -11.08 -36.21 -4.87
N VAL A 296 -11.51 -34.96 -5.00
CA VAL A 296 -11.60 -33.99 -3.89
C VAL A 296 -12.47 -34.53 -2.75
N GLN A 297 -13.61 -35.15 -3.06
CA GLN A 297 -14.50 -35.71 -2.02
C GLN A 297 -13.90 -36.94 -1.33
N GLN A 298 -13.19 -37.79 -2.07
CA GLN A 298 -12.67 -39.06 -1.56
C GLN A 298 -11.33 -38.93 -0.84
N HIS A 299 -10.46 -38.04 -1.34
CA HIS A 299 -9.05 -37.97 -0.93
C HIS A 299 -8.65 -36.61 -0.36
N GLY A 300 -9.46 -35.57 -0.55
CA GLY A 300 -9.19 -34.26 0.02
C GLY A 300 -9.48 -34.19 1.52
N ASP A 301 -8.68 -33.39 2.23
CA ASP A 301 -8.80 -33.14 3.66
C ASP A 301 -8.98 -31.64 3.93
N ALA A 302 -10.09 -31.27 4.58
CA ALA A 302 -10.44 -29.88 4.82
C ALA A 302 -9.56 -29.20 5.89
N GLU A 303 -9.00 -29.94 6.85
CA GLU A 303 -8.10 -29.39 7.87
C GLU A 303 -6.75 -29.04 7.25
N ARG A 304 -6.19 -29.95 6.45
CA ARG A 304 -4.98 -29.65 5.67
C ARG A 304 -5.23 -28.53 4.66
N GLY A 305 -6.40 -28.55 4.01
CA GLY A 305 -6.81 -27.52 3.06
C GLY A 305 -6.90 -26.12 3.67
N GLU A 306 -7.37 -26.01 4.92
CA GLU A 306 -7.39 -24.76 5.66
C GLU A 306 -5.97 -24.21 5.88
N LEU A 307 -5.03 -25.07 6.27
CA LEU A 307 -3.64 -24.67 6.44
C LEU A 307 -3.01 -24.22 5.11
N ILE A 308 -3.37 -24.84 3.99
CA ILE A 308 -2.91 -24.46 2.66
C ILE A 308 -3.47 -23.08 2.27
N PHE A 309 -4.77 -22.85 2.46
CA PHE A 309 -5.41 -21.56 2.19
C PHE A 309 -4.77 -20.40 2.98
N ARG A 310 -4.21 -20.71 4.16
CA ARG A 310 -3.53 -19.75 5.06
C ARG A 310 -2.09 -19.41 4.67
N ARG A 311 -1.48 -20.14 3.74
CA ARG A 311 -0.09 -19.91 3.33
C ARG A 311 0.08 -18.52 2.72
N GLU A 312 1.07 -17.78 3.22
CA GLU A 312 1.39 -16.44 2.73
C GLU A 312 1.77 -16.46 1.24
N GLU A 313 2.35 -17.57 0.77
CA GLU A 313 2.73 -17.77 -0.62
C GLU A 313 1.54 -17.83 -1.57
N LEU A 314 0.35 -18.24 -1.09
CA LEU A 314 -0.88 -18.32 -1.87
C LEU A 314 -1.72 -17.04 -1.77
N ASN A 315 -1.53 -16.21 -0.74
CA ASN A 315 -2.26 -14.95 -0.57
C ASN A 315 -3.80 -15.06 -0.59
N CYS A 316 -4.40 -16.24 -0.36
CA CYS A 316 -5.86 -16.40 -0.44
C CYS A 316 -6.58 -15.46 0.54
N TYR A 317 -6.10 -15.36 1.79
CA TYR A 317 -6.61 -14.41 2.79
C TYR A 317 -6.32 -12.93 2.51
N LYS A 318 -5.39 -12.61 1.60
CA LYS A 318 -5.15 -11.22 1.17
C LYS A 318 -6.31 -10.72 0.31
N CYS A 319 -6.91 -11.60 -0.48
CA CYS A 319 -7.99 -11.25 -1.39
C CYS A 319 -9.36 -11.63 -0.84
N HIS A 320 -9.50 -12.82 -0.24
CA HIS A 320 -10.76 -13.37 0.23
C HIS A 320 -10.92 -13.26 1.74
N SER A 321 -12.17 -13.20 2.18
CA SER A 321 -12.53 -13.25 3.60
C SER A 321 -13.27 -14.54 3.96
N ILE A 322 -13.15 -14.94 5.21
CA ILE A 322 -13.91 -16.01 5.87
C ILE A 322 -14.34 -15.46 7.23
N GLY A 323 -15.63 -15.46 7.54
CA GLY A 323 -16.19 -14.82 8.72
C GLY A 323 -15.88 -13.32 8.77
N LYS A 324 -15.83 -12.65 7.60
CA LYS A 324 -15.34 -11.27 7.40
C LYS A 324 -13.85 -11.05 7.72
N ALA A 325 -13.09 -12.09 8.02
CA ALA A 325 -11.65 -12.01 8.24
C ALA A 325 -10.88 -12.35 6.96
N GLY A 326 -10.07 -11.41 6.46
CA GLY A 326 -9.30 -11.57 5.23
C GLY A 326 -9.36 -10.32 4.34
N GLY A 327 -9.26 -10.50 3.03
CA GLY A 327 -9.37 -9.41 2.06
C GLY A 327 -10.79 -9.05 1.69
N ASN A 328 -10.95 -7.90 1.04
CA ASN A 328 -12.19 -7.40 0.43
C ASN A 328 -12.06 -7.19 -1.09
N ILE A 329 -11.06 -7.84 -1.70
CA ILE A 329 -10.82 -7.79 -3.14
C ILE A 329 -11.67 -8.85 -3.83
N GLY A 330 -11.61 -10.09 -3.33
CA GLY A 330 -12.44 -11.20 -3.77
C GLY A 330 -13.69 -11.38 -2.89
N PRO A 331 -14.59 -12.31 -3.26
CA PRO A 331 -15.76 -12.64 -2.47
C PRO A 331 -15.44 -13.21 -1.09
N ASP A 332 -16.35 -12.95 -0.15
CA ASP A 332 -16.42 -13.69 1.12
C ASP A 332 -16.77 -15.16 0.83
N LEU A 333 -15.89 -16.06 1.26
CA LEU A 333 -15.98 -17.50 1.01
C LEU A 333 -16.73 -18.24 2.12
N SER A 334 -17.19 -17.56 3.17
CA SER A 334 -17.86 -18.15 4.35
C SER A 334 -18.97 -19.16 4.05
N ALA A 335 -19.68 -18.97 2.93
CA ALA A 335 -20.81 -19.80 2.51
C ALA A 335 -20.62 -20.45 1.14
N VAL A 336 -19.41 -20.39 0.57
CA VAL A 336 -19.19 -20.71 -0.85
C VAL A 336 -19.44 -22.18 -1.18
N GLY A 337 -19.13 -23.09 -0.25
CA GLY A 337 -19.38 -24.53 -0.42
C GLY A 337 -20.86 -24.91 -0.43
N GLY A 338 -21.72 -24.06 0.13
CA GLY A 338 -23.17 -24.20 0.04
C GLY A 338 -23.76 -23.66 -1.28
N SER A 339 -23.10 -22.68 -1.91
CA SER A 339 -23.59 -22.01 -3.12
C SER A 339 -22.99 -22.50 -4.43
N SER A 340 -21.85 -23.20 -4.38
CA SER A 340 -21.05 -23.57 -5.55
C SER A 340 -20.68 -25.06 -5.52
N PRO A 341 -20.85 -25.80 -6.62
CA PRO A 341 -20.43 -27.19 -6.69
C PRO A 341 -18.90 -27.32 -6.77
N ILE A 342 -18.37 -28.50 -6.41
CA ILE A 342 -16.93 -28.73 -6.24
C ILE A 342 -16.16 -28.57 -7.56
N ASP A 343 -16.73 -29.03 -8.67
CA ASP A 343 -16.19 -28.88 -10.02
C ASP A 343 -16.03 -27.40 -10.40
N TYR A 344 -17.03 -26.57 -10.09
CA TYR A 344 -16.96 -25.12 -10.29
C TYR A 344 -15.85 -24.47 -9.43
N LEU A 345 -15.74 -24.87 -8.16
CA LEU A 345 -14.71 -24.36 -7.25
C LEU A 345 -13.30 -24.74 -7.72
N ALA A 346 -13.10 -26.01 -8.11
CA ALA A 346 -11.85 -26.48 -8.67
C ALA A 346 -11.49 -25.71 -9.95
N ASN A 347 -12.44 -25.57 -10.88
CA ASN A 347 -12.21 -24.84 -12.11
C ASN A 347 -11.90 -23.35 -11.87
N SER A 348 -12.57 -22.72 -10.90
CA SER A 348 -12.30 -21.31 -10.53
C SER A 348 -10.89 -21.11 -9.97
N LEU A 349 -10.32 -22.12 -9.30
CA LEU A 349 -8.93 -22.09 -8.80
C LEU A 349 -7.91 -22.30 -9.91
N LEU A 350 -8.21 -23.18 -10.88
CA LEU A 350 -7.32 -23.47 -11.99
C LEU A 350 -7.34 -22.36 -13.05
N LEU A 351 -8.54 -21.86 -13.38
CA LEU A 351 -8.82 -20.98 -14.51
C LEU A 351 -9.75 -19.81 -14.08
N PRO A 352 -9.27 -18.92 -13.20
CA PRO A 352 -10.10 -17.88 -12.57
C PRO A 352 -10.73 -16.88 -13.55
N SER A 353 -10.14 -16.65 -14.73
CA SER A 353 -10.71 -15.77 -15.76
C SER A 353 -11.85 -16.39 -16.57
N GLN A 354 -12.12 -17.70 -16.48
CA GLN A 354 -13.18 -18.32 -17.29
C GLN A 354 -14.59 -17.91 -16.89
N ALA A 355 -14.81 -17.61 -15.61
CA ALA A 355 -16.12 -17.28 -15.08
C ALA A 355 -15.99 -16.23 -13.96
N ILE A 356 -15.88 -14.96 -14.36
CA ILE A 356 -15.84 -13.83 -13.44
C ILE A 356 -17.27 -13.35 -13.18
N LYS A 357 -17.68 -13.31 -11.91
CA LYS A 357 -18.98 -12.73 -11.54
C LYS A 357 -18.95 -11.21 -11.78
N GLU A 358 -20.08 -10.64 -12.21
CA GLU A 358 -20.21 -9.20 -12.55
C GLU A 358 -19.59 -8.26 -11.50
N ALA A 359 -19.83 -8.50 -10.20
CA ALA A 359 -19.31 -7.67 -9.11
C ALA A 359 -17.77 -7.69 -8.94
N TYR A 360 -17.06 -8.56 -9.66
CA TYR A 360 -15.61 -8.71 -9.64
C TYR A 360 -14.99 -8.57 -11.02
N LYS A 361 -15.76 -8.08 -12.01
CA LYS A 361 -15.22 -7.74 -13.31
C LYS A 361 -14.14 -6.68 -13.16
N THR A 362 -13.06 -6.88 -13.89
CA THR A 362 -11.91 -6.01 -13.88
C THR A 362 -11.88 -5.19 -15.15
N LEU A 363 -11.38 -3.96 -15.03
CA LEU A 363 -10.96 -3.16 -16.17
C LEU A 363 -9.44 -3.05 -16.18
N LEU A 364 -8.89 -3.11 -17.38
CA LEU A 364 -7.53 -2.64 -17.67
C LEU A 364 -7.67 -1.29 -18.38
N ILE A 365 -7.21 -0.24 -17.70
CA ILE A 365 -7.20 1.13 -18.20
C ILE A 365 -5.75 1.52 -18.48
N VAL A 366 -5.50 2.09 -19.67
CA VAL A 366 -4.27 2.78 -20.00
C VAL A 366 -4.57 4.26 -20.01
N ASP A 367 -3.86 5.04 -19.20
CA ASP A 367 -4.02 6.49 -19.19
C ASP A 367 -3.17 7.17 -20.29
N ILE A 368 -3.40 8.47 -20.50
CA ILE A 368 -2.66 9.30 -21.45
C ILE A 368 -1.16 9.42 -21.13
N ASP A 369 -0.76 9.11 -19.89
CA ASP A 369 0.64 9.05 -19.46
C ASP A 369 1.27 7.67 -19.79
N GLY A 370 0.50 6.75 -20.38
CA GLY A 370 0.92 5.41 -20.79
C GLY A 370 1.00 4.41 -19.62
N LEU A 371 0.47 4.76 -18.45
CA LEU A 371 0.41 3.89 -17.29
C LEU A 371 -0.81 2.97 -17.37
N GLN A 372 -0.62 1.73 -16.95
CA GLN A 372 -1.67 0.73 -16.89
C GLN A 372 -2.20 0.60 -15.46
N HIS A 373 -3.52 0.67 -15.34
CA HIS A 373 -4.26 0.44 -14.11
C HIS A 373 -5.14 -0.78 -14.32
N THR A 374 -5.08 -1.74 -13.40
CA THR A 374 -5.94 -2.92 -13.45
C THR A 374 -6.60 -3.13 -12.11
N GLY A 375 -7.92 -3.26 -12.11
CA GLY A 375 -8.67 -3.39 -10.88
C GLY A 375 -10.15 -3.68 -11.11
N ILE A 376 -10.84 -4.02 -10.02
CA ILE A 376 -12.29 -4.18 -10.00
C ILE A 376 -12.93 -2.79 -10.01
N VAL A 377 -13.97 -2.60 -10.81
CA VAL A 377 -14.75 -1.36 -10.83
C VAL A 377 -15.56 -1.25 -9.53
N VAL A 378 -15.24 -0.26 -8.71
CA VAL A 378 -15.95 0.04 -7.45
C VAL A 378 -17.09 1.03 -7.68
N ASP A 379 -16.84 2.03 -8.52
CA ASP A 379 -17.77 3.11 -8.87
C ASP A 379 -17.37 3.66 -10.24
N GLU A 380 -18.35 4.06 -11.04
CA GLU A 380 -18.12 4.72 -12.32
C GLU A 380 -19.26 5.73 -12.59
N ASP A 381 -18.89 6.92 -13.05
CA ASP A 381 -19.80 7.94 -13.56
C ASP A 381 -19.23 8.58 -14.84
N ASP A 382 -19.94 9.54 -15.42
CA ASP A 382 -19.55 10.18 -16.68
C ASP A 382 -18.19 10.92 -16.59
N ASP A 383 -17.72 11.25 -15.39
CA ASP A 383 -16.50 12.03 -15.16
C ASP A 383 -15.31 11.17 -14.68
N ARG A 384 -15.57 10.06 -13.96
CA ARG A 384 -14.51 9.23 -13.35
C ARG A 384 -14.84 7.74 -13.24
N ILE A 385 -13.78 6.94 -13.21
CA ILE A 385 -13.81 5.52 -12.84
C ILE A 385 -12.97 5.31 -11.57
N ILE A 386 -13.49 4.55 -10.61
CA ILE A 386 -12.78 4.12 -9.39
C ILE A 386 -12.47 2.63 -9.49
N LEU A 387 -11.19 2.30 -9.60
CA LEU A 387 -10.70 0.92 -9.61
C LEU A 387 -10.15 0.53 -8.24
N ARG A 388 -10.43 -0.69 -7.77
CA ARG A 388 -9.72 -1.34 -6.66
C ARG A 388 -8.72 -2.36 -7.20
N ASP A 389 -7.44 -2.14 -6.95
CA ASP A 389 -6.36 -3.03 -7.43
C ASP A 389 -6.22 -4.30 -6.58
N ALA A 390 -5.30 -5.19 -6.98
CA ALA A 390 -4.99 -6.44 -6.27
C ALA A 390 -4.28 -6.24 -4.91
N GLN A 391 -3.97 -5.00 -4.54
CA GLN A 391 -3.50 -4.62 -3.21
C GLN A 391 -4.63 -4.04 -2.35
N GLY A 392 -5.85 -3.92 -2.90
CA GLY A 392 -7.01 -3.37 -2.22
C GLY A 392 -7.03 -1.84 -2.21
N LYS A 393 -6.12 -1.19 -2.94
CA LYS A 393 -6.07 0.27 -3.03
C LYS A 393 -7.02 0.75 -4.11
N GLU A 394 -7.77 1.80 -3.77
CA GLU A 394 -8.66 2.46 -4.72
C GLU A 394 -7.91 3.57 -5.46
N LYS A 395 -8.13 3.62 -6.77
CA LYS A 395 -7.59 4.64 -7.65
C LYS A 395 -8.71 5.23 -8.49
N THR A 396 -8.88 6.53 -8.37
CA THR A 396 -9.77 7.32 -9.23
C THR A 396 -9.00 7.75 -10.47
N ILE A 397 -9.61 7.54 -11.64
CA ILE A 397 -9.10 7.92 -12.95
C ILE A 397 -10.18 8.77 -13.62
N ALA A 398 -9.83 9.97 -14.08
CA ALA A 398 -10.76 10.81 -14.83
C ALA A 398 -10.99 10.21 -16.22
N VAL A 399 -12.22 10.23 -16.72
CA VAL A 399 -12.54 9.68 -18.06
C VAL A 399 -11.73 10.37 -19.15
N ASP A 400 -11.48 11.68 -19.01
CA ASP A 400 -10.66 12.47 -19.94
C ASP A 400 -9.17 12.05 -19.97
N ASP A 401 -8.68 11.37 -18.94
CA ASP A 401 -7.30 10.89 -18.85
C ASP A 401 -7.16 9.45 -19.40
N ILE A 402 -8.23 8.81 -19.86
CA ILE A 402 -8.21 7.43 -20.38
C ILE A 402 -7.83 7.44 -21.86
N GLU A 403 -6.70 6.81 -22.20
CA GLU A 403 -6.30 6.55 -23.59
C GLU A 403 -7.05 5.34 -24.15
N PHE A 404 -7.14 4.28 -23.35
CA PHE A 404 -7.70 2.99 -23.75
C PHE A 404 -8.21 2.24 -22.54
N GLU A 405 -9.36 1.57 -22.69
CA GLU A 405 -9.89 0.64 -21.69
C GLU A 405 -10.32 -0.67 -22.35
N LYS A 406 -10.21 -1.76 -21.60
CA LYS A 406 -10.78 -3.07 -21.96
C LYS A 406 -11.14 -3.86 -20.72
N GLU A 407 -11.97 -4.88 -20.88
CA GLU A 407 -12.14 -5.91 -19.86
C GLU A 407 -10.79 -6.56 -19.54
N GLY A 408 -10.48 -6.66 -18.25
CA GLY A 408 -9.29 -7.32 -17.73
C GLY A 408 -9.51 -8.79 -17.41
N ASP A 409 -8.41 -9.48 -17.12
CA ASP A 409 -8.44 -10.79 -16.48
C ASP A 409 -8.87 -10.70 -15.00
N SER A 410 -9.26 -11.82 -14.42
CA SER A 410 -9.56 -11.90 -12.98
C SER A 410 -8.35 -11.42 -12.15
N LEU A 411 -8.61 -10.63 -11.10
CA LEU A 411 -7.56 -10.31 -10.11
C LEU A 411 -7.13 -11.55 -9.30
N MET A 412 -7.92 -12.61 -9.30
CA MET A 412 -7.49 -13.90 -8.77
C MET A 412 -6.44 -14.49 -9.72
N PRO A 413 -5.18 -14.66 -9.28
CA PRO A 413 -4.11 -14.96 -10.20
C PRO A 413 -4.19 -16.39 -10.73
N ALA A 414 -4.20 -16.54 -12.05
CA ALA A 414 -4.11 -17.86 -12.67
C ALA A 414 -2.73 -18.49 -12.40
N GLY A 415 -2.70 -19.79 -12.15
CA GLY A 415 -1.44 -20.51 -11.91
C GLY A 415 -0.91 -20.44 -10.48
N LEU A 416 -1.59 -19.77 -9.56
CA LEU A 416 -1.24 -19.78 -8.13
C LEU A 416 -1.21 -21.22 -7.55
N THR A 417 -2.09 -22.08 -8.05
CA THR A 417 -2.19 -23.50 -7.66
C THR A 417 -1.05 -24.36 -8.21
N LYS A 418 -0.25 -23.86 -9.16
CA LYS A 418 0.90 -24.62 -9.73
C LYS A 418 2.04 -24.80 -8.72
N PHE A 419 2.02 -24.07 -7.62
CA PHE A 419 2.95 -24.23 -6.51
C PHE A 419 2.50 -25.29 -5.50
N LEU A 420 1.36 -25.94 -5.74
CA LEU A 420 0.82 -27.01 -4.90
C LEU A 420 1.11 -28.37 -5.54
N THR A 421 1.32 -29.37 -4.69
CA THR A 421 1.20 -30.78 -5.09
C THR A 421 -0.26 -31.13 -5.38
N ASP A 422 -0.49 -32.21 -6.13
CA ASP A 422 -1.86 -32.68 -6.44
C ASP A 422 -2.69 -32.87 -5.16
N GLN A 423 -2.11 -33.49 -4.13
CA GLN A 423 -2.79 -33.71 -2.86
C GLN A 423 -3.13 -32.39 -2.14
N GLU A 424 -2.21 -31.41 -2.15
CA GLU A 424 -2.47 -30.10 -1.57
C GLU A 424 -3.59 -29.35 -2.32
N PHE A 425 -3.66 -29.50 -3.64
CA PHE A 425 -4.75 -28.96 -4.42
C PHE A 425 -6.09 -29.62 -4.05
N LEU A 426 -6.14 -30.95 -3.94
CA LEU A 426 -7.35 -31.66 -3.49
C LEU A 426 -7.80 -31.21 -2.09
N ASP A 427 -6.86 -31.08 -1.16
CA ASP A 427 -7.11 -30.61 0.21
C ASP A 427 -7.67 -29.17 0.21
N LEU A 428 -7.07 -28.27 -0.58
CA LEU A 428 -7.52 -26.88 -0.70
C LEU A 428 -8.96 -26.79 -1.24
N VAL A 429 -9.28 -27.50 -2.32
CA VAL A 429 -10.65 -27.52 -2.87
C VAL A 429 -11.62 -28.16 -1.87
N ARG A 430 -11.19 -29.20 -1.14
CA ARG A 430 -12.00 -29.83 -0.10
C ARG A 430 -12.36 -28.86 1.03
N TYR A 431 -11.40 -28.03 1.46
CA TYR A 431 -11.66 -26.99 2.45
C TYR A 431 -12.66 -25.95 1.94
N ILE A 432 -12.43 -25.38 0.75
CA ILE A 432 -13.29 -24.34 0.18
C ILE A 432 -14.73 -24.87 -0.02
N SER A 433 -14.87 -26.13 -0.46
CA SER A 433 -16.19 -26.77 -0.61
C SER A 433 -16.86 -27.15 0.72
N ALA A 434 -16.11 -27.23 1.82
CA ALA A 434 -16.64 -27.45 3.17
C ALA A 434 -17.26 -26.17 3.75
N LEU A 435 -16.75 -24.99 3.36
CA LEU A 435 -17.14 -23.69 3.92
C LEU A 435 -18.65 -23.45 3.80
N GLY A 436 -19.29 -23.22 4.94
CA GLY A 436 -20.73 -22.98 5.04
C GLY A 436 -21.62 -24.21 4.82
N LYS A 437 -21.03 -25.40 4.67
CA LYS A 437 -21.75 -26.65 4.42
C LYS A 437 -21.48 -27.71 5.49
N ASP A 438 -20.21 -27.97 5.80
CA ASP A 438 -19.82 -29.04 6.70
C ASP A 438 -19.71 -28.55 8.15
N PRO A 439 -20.10 -29.37 9.14
CA PRO A 439 -19.88 -29.05 10.55
C PRO A 439 -18.39 -28.72 10.83
N GLY A 440 -18.15 -27.60 11.50
CA GLY A 440 -16.79 -27.09 11.77
C GLY A 440 -16.29 -26.05 10.77
N TYR A 441 -16.89 -25.98 9.58
CA TYR A 441 -16.56 -25.01 8.52
C TYR A 441 -17.70 -24.03 8.22
N THR A 442 -18.79 -24.12 8.97
CA THR A 442 -19.85 -23.11 9.02
C THR A 442 -19.48 -22.00 9.99
N MET A 443 -19.61 -20.74 9.58
CA MET A 443 -19.37 -19.61 10.48
C MET A 443 -20.31 -19.67 11.68
N SER A 444 -19.78 -19.32 12.85
CA SER A 444 -20.56 -19.33 14.08
C SER A 444 -21.71 -18.32 14.00
N ALA A 445 -22.89 -18.71 14.48
CA ALA A 445 -23.99 -17.77 14.71
C ALA A 445 -23.67 -16.82 15.88
N ASP A 446 -22.74 -17.21 16.76
CA ASP A 446 -22.22 -16.32 17.78
C ASP A 446 -21.25 -15.29 17.15
N PRO A 447 -21.25 -14.04 17.63
CA PRO A 447 -20.36 -12.94 17.21
C PRO A 447 -18.89 -13.22 17.60
N THR A 448 -18.29 -14.14 16.87
CA THR A 448 -16.93 -14.64 17.08
C THR A 448 -15.92 -13.69 16.43
N VAL A 449 -14.78 -13.50 17.10
CA VAL A 449 -13.68 -12.70 16.58
C VAL A 449 -12.86 -13.52 15.59
N TYR A 450 -13.09 -13.30 14.30
CA TYR A 450 -12.32 -13.94 13.22
C TYR A 450 -11.10 -13.14 12.78
N ARG A 451 -11.13 -11.80 12.89
CA ARG A 451 -10.02 -10.93 12.51
C ARG A 451 -9.27 -10.45 13.75
N TRP A 452 -8.01 -10.85 13.85
CA TRP A 452 -7.06 -10.37 14.84
C TRP A 452 -5.89 -9.68 14.15
N ARG A 453 -5.13 -8.94 14.95
CA ARG A 453 -3.79 -8.47 14.61
C ARG A 453 -2.82 -8.89 15.70
N VAL A 454 -1.60 -9.17 15.31
CA VAL A 454 -0.49 -9.49 16.20
C VAL A 454 0.61 -8.45 16.06
N TYR A 455 1.18 -7.99 17.18
CA TYR A 455 2.25 -7.00 17.15
C TYR A 455 3.61 -7.67 16.94
N GLN A 456 4.35 -7.20 15.93
CA GLN A 456 5.68 -7.70 15.60
C GLN A 456 6.77 -6.99 16.43
N ASN A 457 7.66 -7.78 17.04
CA ASN A 457 8.83 -7.34 17.82
C ASN A 457 8.50 -6.25 18.84
N PRO A 458 7.64 -6.53 19.84
CA PRO A 458 7.23 -5.54 20.83
C PRO A 458 8.45 -4.95 21.58
N PRO A 459 8.53 -3.62 21.76
CA PRO A 459 9.58 -2.96 22.52
C PRO A 459 9.72 -3.50 23.94
N SER A 460 10.96 -3.54 24.43
CA SER A 460 11.29 -4.04 25.77
C SER A 460 10.50 -3.34 26.90
N LYS A 461 10.14 -2.07 26.72
CA LYS A 461 9.36 -1.28 27.69
C LYS A 461 7.98 -1.87 27.99
N VAL A 462 7.33 -2.52 27.02
CA VAL A 462 5.99 -3.13 27.22
C VAL A 462 6.05 -4.63 27.49
N THR A 463 7.22 -5.25 27.29
CA THR A 463 7.42 -6.67 27.55
C THR A 463 8.03 -6.96 28.93
N GLY A 464 8.56 -5.95 29.62
CA GLY A 464 9.12 -6.08 30.97
C GLY A 464 8.09 -6.40 32.05
N GLU A 465 8.56 -6.72 33.25
CA GLU A 465 7.70 -6.97 34.44
C GLU A 465 7.04 -5.70 34.97
N LEU A 466 7.71 -4.55 34.80
CA LEU A 466 7.23 -3.23 35.18
C LEU A 466 6.84 -2.45 33.92
N PHE A 467 5.65 -2.70 33.40
CA PHE A 467 5.05 -1.91 32.32
C PHE A 467 3.81 -1.18 32.87
N ASP A 468 3.69 0.10 32.54
CA ASP A 468 2.53 0.92 32.90
C ASP A 468 1.45 0.87 31.80
N ASP A 469 0.19 1.08 32.19
CA ASP A 469 -0.95 1.05 31.26
C ASP A 469 -0.82 2.16 30.20
N ASP A 470 -0.15 3.27 30.52
CA ASP A 470 0.13 4.38 29.60
C ASP A 470 1.08 3.97 28.46
N SER A 471 2.08 3.12 28.72
CA SER A 471 3.01 2.64 27.70
C SER A 471 2.33 1.70 26.71
N VAL A 472 1.35 0.91 27.18
CA VAL A 472 0.51 0.06 26.31
C VAL A 472 -0.46 0.90 25.50
N ARG A 473 -1.08 1.91 26.12
CA ARG A 473 -1.92 2.90 25.43
C ARG A 473 -1.15 3.62 24.32
N ASN A 474 0.05 4.09 24.60
CA ASN A 474 0.87 4.75 23.58
C ASN A 474 1.29 3.78 22.45
N MET A 475 1.51 2.50 22.77
CA MET A 475 1.68 1.46 21.75
C MET A 475 0.44 1.26 20.88
N LEU A 476 -0.77 1.34 21.44
CA LEU A 476 -2.02 1.19 20.71
C LEU A 476 -2.31 2.34 19.73
N PHE A 477 -1.93 3.57 20.10
CA PHE A 477 -2.37 4.79 19.41
C PHE A 477 -1.26 5.55 18.69
N GLU A 478 -0.01 5.45 19.13
CA GLU A 478 1.08 6.32 18.68
C GLU A 478 2.31 5.57 18.13
N TYR A 479 2.53 4.31 18.53
CA TYR A 479 3.76 3.59 18.21
C TYR A 479 3.57 2.62 17.03
N ALA A 480 4.20 2.96 15.90
CA ALA A 480 4.50 2.05 14.79
C ALA A 480 3.30 1.18 14.32
N PRO A 481 2.20 1.78 13.84
CA PRO A 481 1.01 1.04 13.39
C PRO A 481 1.33 -0.02 12.33
N GLU A 482 2.40 0.17 11.56
CA GLU A 482 2.92 -0.78 10.57
C GLU A 482 3.44 -2.11 11.16
N LYS A 483 3.62 -2.19 12.49
CA LYS A 483 4.05 -3.41 13.20
C LYS A 483 2.89 -4.36 13.52
N TRP A 484 1.64 -3.92 13.39
CA TRP A 484 0.48 -4.78 13.52
C TRP A 484 0.29 -5.59 12.23
N GLN A 485 0.40 -6.92 12.33
CA GLN A 485 0.17 -7.82 11.22
C GLN A 485 -1.15 -8.56 11.37
N PRO A 486 -1.89 -8.83 10.29
CA PRO A 486 -3.10 -9.65 10.35
C PRO A 486 -2.82 -11.05 10.91
N LEU A 487 -3.74 -11.54 11.72
CA LEU A 487 -3.82 -12.91 12.21
C LEU A 487 -5.29 -13.32 12.15
N TYR A 488 -5.62 -14.34 11.37
CA TYR A 488 -7.02 -14.74 11.17
C TYR A 488 -7.36 -15.96 12.00
N ALA A 489 -8.59 -16.08 12.48
CA ALA A 489 -9.05 -17.33 13.06
C ALA A 489 -9.23 -18.39 11.96
N PHE A 490 -9.19 -19.66 12.35
CA PHE A 490 -9.73 -20.77 11.56
C PHE A 490 -11.25 -20.62 11.41
N ALA A 491 -11.87 -21.38 10.51
CA ALA A 491 -13.32 -21.43 10.33
C ALA A 491 -14.06 -21.76 11.64
N SER A 492 -13.40 -22.53 12.53
CA SER A 492 -13.87 -22.83 13.89
C SER A 492 -13.96 -21.61 14.83
N GLY A 493 -13.31 -20.51 14.47
CA GLY A 493 -13.22 -19.27 15.26
C GLY A 493 -12.04 -19.21 16.22
N ASN A 494 -11.15 -20.20 16.21
CA ASN A 494 -9.92 -20.20 17.01
C ASN A 494 -8.75 -19.62 16.21
N ILE A 495 -7.89 -18.83 16.85
CA ILE A 495 -6.57 -18.49 16.30
C ILE A 495 -5.52 -19.49 16.78
N SER A 496 -4.51 -19.76 15.94
CA SER A 496 -3.33 -20.53 16.31
C SER A 496 -2.35 -19.68 17.12
N MET A 497 -2.03 -20.11 18.34
CA MET A 497 -0.99 -19.44 19.12
C MET A 497 0.41 -19.74 18.61
N GLN A 498 0.60 -20.81 17.84
CA GLN A 498 1.86 -21.05 17.14
C GLN A 498 2.09 -19.97 16.07
N GLU A 499 1.09 -19.70 15.23
CA GLU A 499 1.16 -18.65 14.21
C GLU A 499 1.38 -17.27 14.84
N ALA A 500 0.67 -16.96 15.93
CA ALA A 500 0.88 -15.73 16.69
C ALA A 500 2.31 -15.60 17.23
N ARG A 501 2.93 -16.72 17.68
CA ARG A 501 4.32 -16.75 18.18
C ARG A 501 5.33 -16.49 17.05
N GLU A 502 5.13 -17.12 15.91
CA GLU A 502 5.99 -16.97 14.73
C GLU A 502 5.97 -15.53 14.22
N LYS A 503 4.80 -14.89 14.17
CA LYS A 503 4.64 -13.50 13.73
C LYS A 503 5.16 -12.45 14.73
N THR A 504 5.12 -12.72 16.04
CA THR A 504 5.55 -11.71 17.04
C THR A 504 7.07 -11.62 17.20
N GLY A 505 7.82 -12.72 17.12
CA GLY A 505 9.28 -12.72 17.31
C GLY A 505 9.80 -12.48 18.75
N GLY A 506 8.91 -12.42 19.75
CA GLY A 506 9.24 -12.13 21.15
C GLY A 506 8.65 -13.09 22.20
N ASN A 507 8.87 -12.76 23.49
CA ASN A 507 8.37 -13.54 24.62
C ASN A 507 6.95 -13.16 25.09
N VAL A 508 6.47 -12.01 24.63
CA VAL A 508 5.14 -11.48 24.96
C VAL A 508 4.40 -11.27 23.65
N ILE A 509 3.18 -11.79 23.57
CA ILE A 509 2.32 -11.69 22.40
C ILE A 509 1.29 -10.60 22.68
N PHE A 510 1.19 -9.62 21.78
CA PHE A 510 0.08 -8.68 21.79
C PHE A 510 -0.88 -9.03 20.67
N LEU A 511 -2.15 -9.23 21.02
CA LEU A 511 -3.24 -9.50 20.09
C LEU A 511 -4.28 -8.39 20.17
N MET A 512 -4.78 -7.96 19.02
CA MET A 512 -5.72 -6.86 18.94
C MET A 512 -6.88 -7.22 18.01
N ALA A 513 -8.10 -6.98 18.46
CA ALA A 513 -9.30 -7.08 17.66
C ALA A 513 -10.12 -5.79 17.79
N ASP A 514 -10.64 -5.30 16.67
CA ASP A 514 -11.58 -4.18 16.68
C ASP A 514 -13.01 -4.73 16.64
N PHE A 515 -13.93 -4.05 17.31
CA PHE A 515 -15.35 -4.35 17.24
C PHE A 515 -16.17 -3.07 17.33
N GLU A 516 -17.30 -3.05 16.61
CA GLU A 516 -18.21 -1.91 16.64
C GLU A 516 -19.42 -2.18 17.52
N VAL A 517 -19.78 -1.19 18.34
CA VAL A 517 -20.99 -1.15 19.13
C VAL A 517 -21.92 -0.10 18.55
N THR A 518 -23.02 -0.56 17.96
CA THR A 518 -24.01 0.32 17.30
C THR A 518 -24.91 1.06 18.28
N VAL A 519 -25.11 0.51 19.48
CA VAL A 519 -25.88 1.13 20.58
C VAL A 519 -25.16 0.84 21.89
N ALA A 520 -24.89 1.88 22.68
CA ALA A 520 -24.24 1.75 23.98
C ALA A 520 -24.99 0.76 24.88
N GLY A 521 -24.25 -0.11 25.57
CA GLY A 521 -24.87 -1.22 26.30
C GLY A 521 -23.88 -2.09 27.04
N HIS A 522 -24.38 -3.14 27.69
CA HIS A 522 -23.52 -4.13 28.32
C HIS A 522 -23.23 -5.28 27.34
N ILE A 523 -21.97 -5.69 27.27
CA ILE A 523 -21.49 -6.83 26.49
C ILE A 523 -20.79 -7.84 27.39
N SER A 524 -20.65 -9.06 26.92
CA SER A 524 -19.71 -10.03 27.49
C SER A 524 -18.69 -10.47 26.45
N ILE A 525 -17.45 -10.66 26.87
CA ILE A 525 -16.36 -11.16 26.02
C ILE A 525 -15.91 -12.48 26.60
N ASP A 526 -16.25 -13.56 25.93
CA ASP A 526 -15.90 -14.91 26.32
C ASP A 526 -14.62 -15.34 25.62
N LEU A 527 -13.54 -15.41 26.40
CA LEU A 527 -12.25 -15.96 25.99
C LEU A 527 -12.15 -17.43 26.42
N THR A 528 -11.57 -18.28 25.58
CA THR A 528 -11.32 -19.70 25.92
C THR A 528 -10.40 -19.88 27.12
N SER A 529 -9.55 -18.90 27.40
CA SER A 529 -8.76 -18.78 28.63
C SER A 529 -8.43 -17.32 28.89
N THR A 530 -8.28 -16.95 30.16
CA THR A 530 -7.74 -15.65 30.60
C THR A 530 -6.46 -15.79 31.43
N GLU A 531 -5.96 -17.03 31.59
CA GLU A 531 -4.76 -17.32 32.37
C GLU A 531 -3.53 -16.66 31.75
N GLY A 532 -2.72 -15.96 32.54
CA GLY A 532 -1.51 -15.30 32.03
C GLY A 532 -1.76 -14.13 31.07
N MET A 533 -3.02 -13.66 30.98
CA MET A 533 -3.41 -12.54 30.12
C MET A 533 -3.54 -11.25 30.91
N THR A 534 -3.16 -10.15 30.28
CA THR A 534 -3.67 -8.83 30.63
C THR A 534 -4.55 -8.33 29.51
N ILE A 535 -5.70 -7.78 29.85
CA ILE A 535 -6.76 -7.41 28.91
C ILE A 535 -7.06 -5.92 29.04
N TRP A 536 -7.23 -5.26 27.91
CA TRP A 536 -7.74 -3.90 27.82
C TRP A 536 -8.89 -3.83 26.84
N ILE A 537 -9.81 -2.91 27.15
CA ILE A 537 -10.82 -2.42 26.24
C ILE A 537 -10.52 -0.95 26.04
N ASP A 538 -10.20 -0.59 24.80
CA ASP A 538 -9.69 0.71 24.41
C ASP A 538 -8.42 1.08 25.20
N ASP A 539 -8.56 1.98 26.16
CA ASP A 539 -7.48 2.50 26.99
C ASP A 539 -7.61 2.08 28.47
N LYS A 540 -8.59 1.21 28.78
CA LYS A 540 -8.93 0.78 30.14
C LYS A 540 -8.62 -0.69 30.35
N ARG A 541 -7.84 -0.97 31.39
CA ARG A 541 -7.55 -2.34 31.84
C ARG A 541 -8.80 -2.95 32.46
N VAL A 542 -9.11 -4.19 32.09
CA VAL A 542 -10.28 -4.93 32.58
C VAL A 542 -9.88 -6.27 33.17
N SER A 543 -10.54 -6.70 34.25
CA SER A 543 -10.33 -8.03 34.80
C SER A 543 -11.12 -9.08 34.01
N ALA A 544 -10.75 -10.36 34.15
CA ALA A 544 -11.48 -11.47 33.56
C ALA A 544 -12.95 -11.54 34.04
N THR A 545 -13.25 -11.04 35.25
CA THR A 545 -14.62 -10.96 35.78
C THR A 545 -15.40 -9.84 35.11
N ASP A 546 -14.76 -8.68 34.87
CA ASP A 546 -15.41 -7.54 34.21
C ASP A 546 -15.82 -7.86 32.77
N LEU A 547 -15.07 -8.74 32.09
CA LEU A 547 -15.43 -9.21 30.75
C LEU A 547 -16.80 -9.90 30.67
N LYS A 548 -17.36 -10.36 31.79
CA LYS A 548 -18.69 -11.01 31.76
C LYS A 548 -19.83 -10.02 31.65
N ASN A 549 -19.62 -8.75 31.99
CA ASN A 549 -20.64 -7.73 31.91
C ASN A 549 -20.02 -6.32 31.88
N LEU A 550 -19.52 -5.92 30.71
CA LEU A 550 -18.83 -4.66 30.50
C LEU A 550 -19.75 -3.64 29.83
N HIS A 551 -19.86 -2.43 30.38
CA HIS A 551 -20.50 -1.33 29.69
C HIS A 551 -19.57 -0.72 28.63
N VAL A 552 -20.07 -0.62 27.40
CA VAL A 552 -19.37 -0.02 26.25
C VAL A 552 -20.27 1.03 25.62
N ASP A 553 -19.67 2.16 25.25
CA ASP A 553 -20.36 3.25 24.56
C ASP A 553 -20.70 2.88 23.11
N GLN A 554 -21.40 3.75 22.40
CA GLN A 554 -21.60 3.59 20.96
C GLN A 554 -20.31 4.00 20.23
N GLY A 555 -19.82 3.15 19.33
CA GLY A 555 -18.67 3.46 18.48
C GLY A 555 -17.77 2.26 18.21
N GLN A 556 -16.57 2.56 17.71
CA GLN A 556 -15.51 1.58 17.51
C GLN A 556 -14.74 1.37 18.80
N HIS A 557 -14.55 0.10 19.15
CA HIS A 557 -13.83 -0.32 20.34
C HIS A 557 -12.75 -1.33 19.99
N ARG A 558 -11.79 -1.47 20.90
CA ARG A 558 -10.62 -2.32 20.70
C ARG A 558 -10.41 -3.25 21.88
N LEU A 559 -10.39 -4.54 21.61
CA LEU A 559 -9.92 -5.57 22.53
C LEU A 559 -8.42 -5.75 22.33
N LEU A 560 -7.62 -5.44 23.36
CA LEU A 560 -6.19 -5.73 23.38
C LEU A 560 -5.89 -6.82 24.43
N LEU A 561 -5.12 -7.82 24.02
CA LEU A 561 -4.63 -8.88 24.88
C LEU A 561 -3.10 -8.85 24.89
N ARG A 562 -2.51 -8.84 26.08
CA ARG A 562 -1.08 -9.13 26.31
C ARG A 562 -0.96 -10.50 26.94
N LEU A 563 -0.27 -11.42 26.26
CA LEU A 563 -0.06 -12.78 26.72
C LEU A 563 1.43 -13.00 26.98
N ASP A 564 1.77 -13.38 28.21
CA ASP A 564 3.12 -13.83 28.53
C ASP A 564 3.29 -15.30 28.11
N ARG A 565 4.28 -15.62 27.28
CA ARG A 565 4.49 -17.00 26.81
C ARG A 565 4.80 -17.98 27.93
N ALA A 566 5.39 -17.54 29.03
CA ALA A 566 5.64 -18.42 30.18
C ALA A 566 4.35 -18.79 30.91
N ALA A 567 3.33 -17.94 30.85
CA ALA A 567 2.06 -18.10 31.56
C ALA A 567 0.92 -18.64 30.68
N TYR A 568 0.93 -18.38 29.36
CA TYR A 568 -0.11 -18.86 28.44
C TYR A 568 0.29 -20.16 27.72
N SER A 569 -0.26 -21.29 28.19
CA SER A 569 0.08 -22.63 27.69
C SER A 569 -0.87 -23.20 26.64
N LYS A 570 -2.04 -22.58 26.39
CA LYS A 570 -3.03 -23.13 25.46
C LYS A 570 -2.56 -22.99 23.99
N PRO A 571 -2.84 -23.98 23.12
CA PRO A 571 -2.43 -23.95 21.72
C PRO A 571 -3.26 -22.98 20.87
N GLU A 572 -4.47 -22.65 21.34
CA GLU A 572 -5.44 -21.84 20.61
C GLU A 572 -6.09 -20.81 21.53
N LEU A 573 -6.67 -19.78 20.91
CA LEU A 573 -7.50 -18.78 21.57
C LEU A 573 -8.74 -18.52 20.71
N LYS A 574 -9.90 -18.39 21.34
CA LYS A 574 -11.13 -17.89 20.70
C LYS A 574 -11.77 -16.85 21.59
N ALA A 575 -12.29 -15.81 20.94
CA ALA A 575 -13.07 -14.77 21.59
C ALA A 575 -14.45 -14.68 20.95
N VAL A 576 -15.47 -14.56 21.79
CA VAL A 576 -16.85 -14.35 21.36
C VAL A 576 -17.42 -13.17 22.13
N ILE A 577 -17.94 -12.16 21.44
CA ILE A 577 -18.42 -10.93 22.05
C ILE A 577 -19.95 -10.94 22.08
N ARG A 578 -20.56 -11.39 23.17
CA ARG A 578 -22.02 -11.54 23.27
C ARG A 578 -22.70 -10.32 23.85
N LYS A 579 -24.02 -10.36 23.69
CA LYS A 579 -24.97 -9.52 24.40
C LYS A 579 -24.84 -9.71 25.92
N GLY A 580 -24.67 -8.64 26.69
CA GLY A 580 -24.72 -8.67 28.16
C GLY A 580 -26.16 -8.80 28.69
N GLU A 581 -26.32 -8.98 30.00
CA GLU A 581 -27.64 -9.16 30.64
C GLU A 581 -28.43 -7.84 30.74
N ASN A 582 -29.03 -7.37 29.62
CA ASN A 582 -30.18 -6.44 29.58
C ASN A 582 -30.71 -6.29 28.12
N PRO A 583 -32.02 -6.45 27.83
CA PRO A 583 -32.51 -6.59 26.45
C PRO A 583 -32.78 -5.28 25.70
N ALA A 584 -32.52 -4.11 26.29
CA ALA A 584 -32.83 -2.82 25.66
C ALA A 584 -31.70 -2.34 24.71
N ALA A 585 -31.37 -3.13 23.69
CA ALA A 585 -30.75 -2.64 22.45
C ALA A 585 -30.76 -3.73 21.36
N GLU A 586 -31.24 -3.38 20.17
CA GLU A 586 -30.78 -4.02 18.95
C GLU A 586 -29.33 -3.57 18.73
N TYR A 587 -28.40 -4.51 18.59
CA TYR A 587 -27.01 -4.20 18.27
C TYR A 587 -26.48 -5.26 17.34
N THR A 588 -25.73 -4.80 16.36
CA THR A 588 -24.83 -5.60 15.55
C THR A 588 -23.43 -5.34 16.07
N ILE A 589 -22.74 -6.40 16.50
CA ILE A 589 -21.30 -6.34 16.74
C ILE A 589 -20.65 -6.69 15.42
N GLN A 590 -20.07 -5.70 14.75
CA GLN A 590 -19.22 -5.95 13.61
C GLN A 590 -17.81 -6.16 14.13
N VAL A 591 -17.31 -7.39 14.07
CA VAL A 591 -15.94 -7.68 14.47
C VAL A 591 -15.02 -7.54 13.27
N GLY A 592 -14.02 -6.67 13.42
CA GLY A 592 -12.95 -6.42 12.47
C GLY A 592 -13.45 -5.89 11.13
N ASN A 593 -13.66 -4.58 11.00
CA ASN A 593 -13.60 -3.91 9.70
C ASN A 593 -12.14 -3.58 9.35
#